data_AF-A0A1H4IFL4-F1
#
_entry.id   AF-A0A1H4IFL4-F1
#
_cell.length_a   1.000
_cell.length_b   1.000
_cell.length_c   1.000
_cell.angle_alpha   90.00
_cell.angle_beta   90.00
_cell.angle_gamma   90.00
#
_symmetry.space_group_name_H-M   'P 1'
#
loop_
_entity.id
_entity.type
_entity.pdbx_description
1 polymer ?
#
loop_
_entity_poly.entity_id
_entity_poly.type
_entity_poly.pdbx_seq_one_letter_code
_entity_poly.pdbx_strand_id
1 'polypeptide(L)' 'MARKVVVELVDDIDGTVFGDDGESIHYAVDGVEYVIDLKDEHAREPRDVR' A
#
# COMPACT_ATOMS: atom_id res chain seq x y z
N MET A 1 -28.39 -4.09 20.11
CA MET A 1 -27.19 -3.26 19.84
C MET A 1 -26.84 -3.42 18.37
N ALA A 2 -26.47 -2.35 17.68
CA ALA A 2 -26.06 -2.41 16.27
C ALA A 2 -24.54 -2.22 16.16
N ARG A 3 -23.88 -2.99 15.29
CA ARG A 3 -22.43 -2.90 15.01
C ARG A 3 -22.24 -2.30 13.62
N LYS A 4 -21.38 -1.28 13.51
CA LYS A 4 -20.90 -0.76 12.22
C LYS A 4 -19.55 -1.41 11.91
N VAL A 5 -19.37 -1.88 10.68
CA VAL A 5 -18.10 -2.35 10.14
C VAL A 5 -17.69 -1.38 9.03
N VAL A 6 -16.45 -0.90 9.07
CA VAL A 6 -15.84 -0.04 8.05
C VAL A 6 -14.63 -0.79 7.53
N VAL A 7 -14.45 -0.78 6.21
CA VAL A 7 -13.32 -1.39 5.52
C VAL A 7 -12.60 -0.26 4.79
N GLU A 8 -11.29 -0.17 4.98
CA GLU A 8 -10.44 0.91 4.47
C GLU A 8 -9.16 0.28 3.90
N LEU A 9 -8.61 0.90 2.85
CA LEU A 9 -7.25 0.62 2.37
C LEU A 9 -6.28 1.53 3.12
N VAL A 10 -5.13 0.99 3.48
CA VAL A 10 -4.16 1.63 4.36
C VAL A 10 -2.78 1.47 3.77
N ASP A 11 -1.99 2.53 3.79
CA ASP A 11 -0.61 2.54 3.31
C ASP A 11 0.28 1.73 4.26
N ASP A 12 0.98 0.74 3.73
CA ASP A 12 1.82 -0.17 4.53
C ASP A 12 3.07 0.51 5.12
N ILE A 13 3.49 1.69 4.61
CA ILE A 13 4.64 2.44 5.11
C ILE A 13 4.26 3.29 6.31
N ASP A 14 3.17 4.07 6.23
CA ASP A 14 2.84 5.08 7.23
C ASP A 14 1.48 4.91 7.92
N GLY A 15 0.68 3.94 7.49
CA GLY A 15 -0.62 3.63 8.07
C GLY A 15 -1.73 4.63 7.70
N THR A 16 -1.51 5.50 6.71
CA THR A 16 -2.54 6.45 6.27
C THR A 16 -3.62 5.76 5.44
N VAL A 17 -4.88 6.13 5.69
CA VAL A 17 -6.00 5.63 4.89
C VAL A 17 -5.97 6.29 3.53
N PHE A 18 -6.04 5.48 2.48
CA PHE A 18 -6.24 5.95 1.12
C PHE A 18 -7.48 5.29 0.50
N GLY A 19 -8.11 6.00 -0.43
CA GLY A 19 -9.27 5.50 -1.16
C GLY A 19 -8.83 4.81 -2.44
N ASP A 20 -9.32 5.30 -3.57
CA ASP A 20 -8.91 4.83 -4.89
C ASP A 20 -7.55 5.42 -5.35
N ASP A 21 -6.97 6.33 -4.56
CA ASP A 21 -5.73 7.07 -4.86
C ASP A 21 -4.46 6.35 -4.34
N GLY A 22 -4.33 5.06 -4.66
CA GLY A 22 -3.16 4.26 -4.34
C GLY A 22 -3.06 3.00 -5.20
N GLU A 23 -1.94 2.30 -5.08
CA GLU A 23 -1.66 1.11 -5.88
C GLU A 23 -0.92 0.03 -5.08
N SER A 24 -1.15 -1.22 -5.48
CA SER A 24 -0.39 -2.38 -5.00
C SER A 24 0.83 -2.59 -5.89
N ILE A 25 2.03 -2.48 -5.33
CA ILE A 25 3.28 -2.65 -6.06
C ILE A 25 3.83 -4.05 -5.81
N HIS A 26 4.13 -4.77 -6.90
CA HIS A 26 4.84 -6.05 -6.87
C HIS A 26 6.35 -5.81 -6.90
N TYR A 27 7.09 -6.44 -5.99
CA TYR A 27 8.55 -6.36 -5.95
C TYR A 27 9.16 -7.66 -5.41
N ALA A 28 10.43 -7.90 -5.72
CA ALA A 28 11.15 -9.09 -5.29
C ALA A 28 12.44 -8.74 -4.55
N VAL A 29 12.70 -9.42 -3.44
CA VAL A 29 13.94 -9.30 -2.65
C VAL A 29 14.53 -10.69 -2.48
N ASP A 30 15.78 -10.88 -2.91
CA ASP A 30 16.47 -12.19 -2.89
C ASP A 30 15.67 -13.33 -3.55
N GLY A 31 14.88 -12.99 -4.59
CA GLY A 31 14.02 -13.93 -5.31
C GLY A 31 12.72 -14.30 -4.58
N VAL A 32 12.41 -13.65 -3.47
CA VAL A 32 11.10 -13.76 -2.79
C VAL A 32 10.20 -12.62 -3.24
N GLU A 33 9.00 -12.96 -3.70
CA GLU A 33 7.99 -12.03 -4.20
C GLU A 33 7.14 -11.45 -3.06
N TYR A 34 6.93 -10.14 -3.10
CA TYR A 34 6.12 -9.38 -2.14
C TYR A 34 5.16 -8.44 -2.87
N VAL A 35 4.13 -7.99 -2.14
CA VAL A 35 3.20 -6.96 -2.55
C VAL A 35 3.10 -5.95 -1.43
N ILE A 36 3.10 -4.66 -1.77
CA ILE A 36 2.94 -3.55 -0.82
C ILE A 36 1.87 -2.58 -1.33
N ASP A 37 0.95 -2.18 -0.45
CA ASP A 37 -0.13 -1.25 -0.75
C ASP A 37 0.29 0.17 -0.36
N LEU A 38 0.40 1.07 -1.34
CA LEU A 38 0.89 2.43 -1.15
C LEU A 38 -0.04 3.48 -1.72
N LYS A 39 -0.14 4.62 -1.05
CA LYS A 39 -0.78 5.82 -1.60
C LYS A 39 0.11 6.42 -2.70
N ASP A 40 -0.51 7.12 -3.67
CA ASP A 40 0.15 7.74 -4.84
C ASP A 40 1.41 8.58 -4.53
N GLU A 41 1.50 9.17 -3.32
CA GLU A 41 2.64 9.95 -2.87
C GLU A 41 3.89 9.08 -2.61
N HIS A 42 3.71 7.84 -2.13
CA HIS A 42 4.79 6.89 -1.84
C HIS A 42 5.10 5.95 -3.00
N ALA A 43 4.15 5.72 -3.91
CA ALA A 43 4.31 4.77 -5.01
C ALA A 43 5.43 5.12 -6.03
N ARG A 44 6.02 6.31 -5.93
CA ARG A 44 7.19 6.72 -6.73
C ARG A 44 8.52 6.32 -6.11
N GLU A 45 8.62 6.22 -4.78
CA GLU A 45 9.89 5.99 -4.09
C GLU A 45 10.51 4.60 -4.36
N PRO A 46 9.75 3.48 -4.34
CA PRO A 46 10.31 2.16 -4.60
C PRO A 46 10.84 2.01 -6.03
N ARG A 47 10.33 2.80 -6.97
CA ARG A 47 10.66 2.72 -8.41
C ARG A 47 11.98 3.41 -8.77
N ASP A 48 12.48 4.30 -7.90
CA ASP A 48 13.72 5.05 -8.11
C ASP A 48 14.95 4.40 -7.44
N VAL A 49 14.76 3.28 -6.74
CA VAL A 49 15.88 2.51 -6.17
C VAL A 49 16.55 1.73 -7.31
N ARG A 50 17.59 2.33 -7.89
CA ARG A 50 18.40 1.75 -8.97
C ARG A 50 19.50 0.83 -8.46
#